data_AF-A0A8D8G5S7-F1
#
_entry.id   AF-A0A8D8G5S7-F1
#
_cell.length_a   1.000
_cell.length_b   1.000
_cell.length_c   1.000
_cell.angle_alpha   90.00
_cell.angle_beta   90.00
_cell.angle_gamma   90.00
#
_symmetry.space_group_name_H-M   'P 1'
#
loop_
_entity.id
_entity.type
_entity.pdbx_description
1 polymer ?
#
loop_
_entity_poly.entity_id
_entity_poly.type
_entity_poly.pdbx_seq_one_letter_code
_entity_poly.pdbx_strand_id
1 'polypeptide(L)'
;MTSLEEVTWADLANIPADPPTMRELCKKCERPVQVCWCSALPPKPLEPRGRIIILQHPAEEKRSLRTAPMLSVGLAPGKCLIYKGKRFPKLDSDLESILADEKSLLLYPSASSVPLEQVAASDDGPFNLILIDGTWPQAKAIYHCSTALHTMRQ
;
A
#
# COMPACT_ATOMS: atom_id res chain seq x y z
N MET A 1 -13.98 -52.84 12.99
CA MET A 1 -14.17 -51.40 13.28
C MET A 1 -12.84 -50.90 13.80
N THR A 2 -11.96 -50.46 12.91
CA THR A 2 -10.71 -49.78 13.29
C THR A 2 -11.09 -48.59 14.15
N SER A 3 -10.46 -48.43 15.32
CA SER A 3 -10.84 -47.37 16.24
C SER A 3 -10.55 -46.01 15.59
N LEU A 4 -11.41 -45.03 15.82
CA LEU A 4 -11.22 -43.67 15.28
C LEU A 4 -9.85 -43.10 15.67
N GLU A 5 -9.32 -43.55 16.81
CA GLU A 5 -8.00 -43.22 17.36
C GLU A 5 -6.85 -43.81 16.55
N GLU A 6 -6.94 -45.07 16.11
CA GLU A 6 -5.90 -45.68 15.26
C GLU A 6 -5.76 -44.97 13.92
N VAL A 7 -6.89 -44.50 13.37
CA VAL A 7 -6.90 -43.73 12.11
C VAL A 7 -6.23 -42.36 12.31
N THR A 8 -6.57 -41.63 13.38
CA THR A 8 -5.93 -40.33 13.66
C THR A 8 -4.44 -40.46 13.95
N TRP A 9 -4.01 -41.51 14.67
CA TRP A 9 -2.59 -41.74 14.91
C TRP A 9 -1.82 -42.07 13.64
N ALA A 10 -2.40 -42.86 12.74
CA ALA A 10 -1.81 -43.16 11.43
C ALA A 10 -1.71 -41.90 10.54
N ASP A 11 -2.73 -41.04 10.56
CA ASP A 11 -2.72 -39.78 9.81
C ASP A 11 -1.62 -38.84 10.32
N LEU A 12 -1.49 -38.71 11.64
CA LEU A 12 -0.43 -37.89 12.26
C LEU A 12 0.97 -38.44 11.97
N ALA A 13 1.15 -39.77 12.03
CA ALA A 13 2.43 -40.42 11.74
C ALA A 13 2.84 -40.30 10.26
N ASN A 14 1.88 -40.10 9.35
CA ASN A 14 2.12 -39.93 7.92
C ASN A 14 2.30 -38.48 7.48
N ILE A 15 2.29 -37.51 8.39
CA ILE A 15 2.62 -36.13 8.05
C ILE A 15 4.12 -36.07 7.73
N PRO A 16 4.52 -35.72 6.49
CA PRO A 16 5.93 -35.63 6.14
C PRO A 16 6.63 -34.58 7.02
N ALA A 17 7.76 -34.96 7.60
CA ALA A 17 8.57 -34.09 8.45
C ALA A 17 9.26 -32.97 7.66
N ASP A 18 9.44 -33.16 6.35
CA ASP A 18 10.04 -32.16 5.49
C ASP A 18 9.11 -30.97 5.28
N PRO A 19 9.64 -29.73 5.33
CA PRO A 19 8.85 -28.54 5.09
C PRO A 19 8.22 -28.61 3.69
N PRO A 20 6.97 -28.17 3.53
CA PRO A 20 6.27 -28.23 2.26
C PRO A 20 7.05 -27.44 1.19
N THR A 21 7.12 -27.98 -0.02
CA THR A 21 7.76 -27.33 -1.15
C THR A 21 7.17 -25.94 -1.37
N MET A 22 8.00 -24.90 -1.17
CA MET A 22 7.57 -23.52 -1.37
C MET A 22 7.39 -23.24 -2.86
N ARG A 23 6.30 -22.55 -3.22
CA ARG A 23 6.05 -22.13 -4.60
C ARG A 23 7.11 -21.13 -5.04
N GLU A 24 7.53 -21.22 -6.29
CA GLU A 24 8.42 -20.22 -6.89
C GLU A 24 7.76 -18.84 -6.88
N LEU A 25 8.52 -17.82 -6.48
CA LEU A 25 8.07 -16.44 -6.39
C LEU A 25 8.69 -15.59 -7.51
N CYS A 26 7.91 -14.66 -8.04
CA CYS A 26 8.39 -13.65 -8.98
C CYS A 26 9.37 -12.70 -8.29
N LYS A 27 10.56 -12.51 -8.86
CA LYS A 27 11.59 -11.60 -8.33
C LYS A 27 11.19 -10.12 -8.29
N LYS A 28 10.14 -9.72 -9.04
CA LYS A 28 9.69 -8.33 -9.16
C LYS A 28 8.53 -7.99 -8.23
N CYS A 29 7.49 -8.83 -8.18
CA CYS A 29 6.29 -8.59 -7.36
C CYS A 29 6.16 -9.51 -6.13
N GLU A 30 7.09 -10.45 -5.95
CA GLU A 30 7.14 -11.40 -4.83
C GLU A 30 5.91 -12.32 -4.71
N ARG A 31 5.07 -12.38 -5.75
CA ARG A 31 3.93 -13.29 -5.82
C ARG A 31 4.32 -14.64 -6.42
N PRO A 32 3.57 -15.72 -6.12
CA PRO A 32 3.73 -16.98 -6.82
C PRO A 32 3.63 -16.79 -8.33
N VAL A 33 4.53 -17.43 -9.09
CA VAL A 33 4.64 -17.24 -10.55
C VAL A 33 3.29 -17.39 -11.28
N GLN A 34 2.46 -18.34 -10.85
CA GLN A 34 1.13 -18.62 -11.42
C GLN A 34 0.13 -17.46 -11.32
N VAL A 35 0.28 -16.55 -10.35
CA VAL A 35 -0.62 -15.40 -10.13
C VAL A 35 0.12 -14.05 -10.21
N CYS A 36 1.25 -14.06 -10.90
CA CYS A 36 2.05 -12.87 -11.16
C CYS A 36 1.30 -11.91 -12.09
N TRP A 37 1.26 -10.62 -11.73
CA TRP A 37 0.66 -9.56 -12.55
C TRP A 37 1.70 -8.72 -13.30
N CYS A 38 3.00 -9.03 -13.20
CA CYS A 38 4.04 -8.19 -13.81
C CYS A 38 3.96 -8.12 -15.34
N SER A 39 3.39 -9.12 -16.00
CA SER A 39 3.14 -9.10 -17.46
C SER A 39 2.09 -8.08 -17.87
N ALA A 40 1.19 -7.71 -16.96
CA ALA A 40 0.16 -6.70 -17.19
C ALA A 40 0.64 -5.27 -16.90
N LEU A 41 1.84 -5.10 -16.32
CA LEU A 41 2.42 -3.78 -16.13
C LEU A 41 2.95 -3.21 -17.47
N PRO A 42 3.03 -1.87 -17.58
CA PRO A 42 3.78 -1.23 -18.64
C PRO A 42 5.21 -1.79 -18.76
N PRO A 43 5.74 -2.01 -19.99
CA PRO A 43 7.09 -2.53 -20.19
C PRO A 43 8.17 -1.62 -19.59
N LYS A 44 7.92 -0.31 -19.60
CA LYS A 44 8.74 0.71 -18.96
C LYS A 44 7.93 1.37 -17.83
N PRO A 45 8.52 1.58 -16.64
CA PRO A 45 7.85 2.30 -15.58
C PRO A 45 7.39 3.68 -16.03
N LEU A 46 6.20 4.09 -15.57
CA LEU A 46 5.62 5.38 -15.90
C LEU A 46 6.30 6.50 -15.10
N GLU A 47 6.52 7.65 -15.73
CA GLU A 47 7.20 8.81 -15.16
C GLU A 47 6.24 10.01 -15.12
N PRO A 48 5.23 10.02 -14.21
CA PRO A 48 4.35 11.17 -14.06
C PRO A 48 5.13 12.40 -13.58
N ARG A 49 4.66 13.62 -13.89
CA ARG A 49 5.30 14.86 -13.39
C ARG A 49 5.32 14.88 -11.85
N GLY A 50 4.19 14.57 -11.23
CA GLY A 50 4.02 14.51 -9.77
C GLY A 50 4.55 13.24 -9.12
N ARG A 51 4.30 13.11 -7.82
CA ARG A 51 4.65 11.94 -7.01
C ARG A 51 3.40 11.40 -6.32
N ILE A 52 3.40 10.10 -6.04
CA ILE A 52 2.37 9.42 -5.25
C ILE A 52 2.97 8.99 -3.92
N ILE A 53 2.33 9.39 -2.83
CA ILE A 53 2.76 9.14 -1.46
C ILE A 53 1.66 8.31 -0.79
N ILE A 54 1.98 7.10 -0.37
CA ILE A 54 1.03 6.17 0.25
C ILE A 54 1.33 6.08 1.75
N LEU A 55 0.34 6.45 2.56
CA LEU A 55 0.31 6.24 4.01
C LEU A 55 -0.37 4.90 4.29
N GLN A 56 0.42 3.84 4.39
CA GLN A 56 -0.07 2.47 4.47
C GLN A 56 -0.26 2.00 5.91
N HIS A 57 -1.46 1.48 6.21
CA HIS A 57 -1.76 0.82 7.47
C HIS A 57 -0.98 -0.51 7.59
N PRO A 58 -0.36 -0.84 8.75
CA PRO A 58 0.46 -2.05 8.89
C PRO A 58 -0.27 -3.37 8.66
N ALA A 59 -1.60 -3.40 8.80
CA ALA A 59 -2.38 -4.62 8.52
C ALA A 59 -2.49 -4.92 7.02
N GLU A 60 -2.38 -3.90 6.15
CA GLU A 60 -2.49 -4.10 4.70
C GLU A 60 -1.23 -4.76 4.12
N GLU A 61 -0.07 -4.59 4.76
CA GLU A 61 1.15 -5.29 4.38
C GLU A 61 1.00 -6.82 4.41
N LYS A 62 0.17 -7.35 5.31
CA LYS A 62 -0.01 -8.80 5.46
C LYS A 62 -1.07 -9.37 4.53
N ARG A 63 -1.78 -8.52 3.76
CA ARG A 63 -2.81 -9.02 2.85
C ARG A 63 -2.19 -9.63 1.59
N SER A 64 -2.84 -10.66 1.07
CA SER A 64 -2.45 -11.30 -0.19
C SER A 64 -2.74 -10.42 -1.41
N LEU A 65 -3.74 -9.54 -1.32
CA LEU A 65 -4.20 -8.66 -2.40
C LEU A 65 -3.75 -7.21 -2.21
N ARG A 66 -2.43 -6.98 -2.23
CA ARG A 66 -1.84 -5.63 -2.11
C ARG A 66 -1.74 -4.94 -3.47
N THR A 67 -2.25 -3.71 -3.55
CA THR A 67 -2.17 -2.84 -4.73
C THR A 67 -1.00 -1.86 -4.65
N ALA A 68 -0.58 -1.43 -3.46
CA ALA A 68 0.55 -0.52 -3.29
C ALA A 68 1.86 -1.00 -3.96
N PRO A 69 2.26 -2.30 -3.88
CA PRO A 69 3.43 -2.81 -4.61
C PRO A 69 3.27 -2.79 -6.13
N MET A 70 2.04 -2.87 -6.64
CA MET A 70 1.78 -2.75 -8.08
C MET A 70 2.13 -1.35 -8.57
N LEU A 71 1.76 -0.34 -7.79
CA LEU A 71 2.06 1.06 -8.10
C LEU A 71 3.56 1.36 -7.99
N SER A 72 4.23 0.86 -6.95
CA SER A 72 5.68 1.09 -6.78
C SER A 72 6.53 0.46 -7.89
N VAL A 73 6.10 -0.68 -8.44
CA VAL A 73 6.78 -1.36 -9.54
C VAL A 73 6.41 -0.79 -10.90
N GLY A 74 5.20 -0.23 -11.04
CA GLY A 74 4.70 0.39 -12.27
C GLY A 74 5.20 1.81 -12.52
N LEU A 75 5.67 2.51 -11.48
CA LEU A 75 6.18 3.88 -11.55
C LEU A 75 7.71 3.92 -11.49
N ALA A 76 8.29 4.96 -12.07
CA ALA A 76 9.72 5.19 -12.00
C ALA A 76 10.22 5.40 -10.56
N PRO A 77 11.51 5.11 -10.28
CA PRO A 77 12.07 5.28 -8.94
C PRO A 77 11.83 6.70 -8.38
N GLY A 78 11.36 6.77 -7.13
CA GLY A 78 11.06 8.05 -6.46
C GLY A 78 9.70 8.67 -6.81
N LYS A 79 8.94 8.09 -7.75
CA LYS A 79 7.57 8.53 -8.07
C LYS A 79 6.49 7.93 -7.18
N CYS A 80 6.81 6.85 -6.46
CA CYS A 80 5.94 6.24 -5.46
C CYS A 80 6.71 6.06 -4.16
N LEU A 81 6.27 6.72 -3.09
CA LEU A 81 6.82 6.58 -1.74
C LEU A 81 5.77 5.93 -0.84
N ILE A 82 6.17 4.93 -0.05
CA ILE A 82 5.26 4.21 0.84
C ILE A 82 5.75 4.35 2.28
N TYR A 83 4.95 5.01 3.11
CA TYR A 83 5.21 5.18 4.54
C TYR A 83 4.26 4.30 5.34
N LYS A 84 4.81 3.50 6.26
CA LYS A 84 4.04 2.50 7.02
C LYS A 84 3.75 2.99 8.43
N GLY A 85 2.49 2.94 8.87
CA GLY A 85 2.13 3.43 10.20
C GLY A 85 0.63 3.58 10.44
N LYS A 86 0.30 3.84 11.70
CA LYS A 86 -1.06 4.20 12.13
C LYS A 86 -1.22 5.69 12.44
N ARG A 87 -0.10 6.42 12.51
CA ARG A 87 0.01 7.84 12.84
C ARG A 87 1.15 8.43 12.02
N PHE A 88 0.91 9.60 11.44
CA PHE A 88 1.86 10.31 10.58
C PHE A 88 1.84 11.84 10.86
N PRO A 89 2.94 12.55 10.57
CA PRO A 89 4.26 11.97 10.30
C PRO A 89 4.83 11.27 11.54
N LYS A 90 5.76 10.34 11.34
CA LYS A 90 6.59 9.79 12.43
C LYS A 90 7.81 10.70 12.60
N LEU A 91 8.83 10.23 13.34
CA LEU A 91 10.17 10.84 13.39
C LEU A 91 10.89 10.68 12.02
N ASP A 92 10.29 11.22 10.97
CA ASP A 92 10.66 11.08 9.56
C ASP A 92 10.60 12.47 8.91
N SER A 93 11.77 13.10 8.78
CA SER A 93 11.90 14.48 8.32
C SER A 93 11.46 14.66 6.86
N ASP A 94 11.62 13.61 6.05
CA ASP A 94 11.26 13.66 4.64
C ASP A 94 9.74 13.67 4.51
N LEU A 95 9.04 12.82 5.26
CA LEU A 95 7.57 12.83 5.28
C LEU A 95 7.04 14.14 5.85
N GLU A 96 7.61 14.67 6.93
CA GLU A 96 7.22 15.97 7.50
C GLU A 96 7.29 17.08 6.45
N SER A 97 8.40 17.15 5.71
CA SER A 97 8.61 18.13 4.64
C SER A 97 7.60 17.96 3.50
N ILE A 98 7.30 16.72 3.11
CA ILE A 98 6.28 16.43 2.09
C ILE A 98 4.89 16.85 2.57
N LEU A 99 4.49 16.53 3.81
CA LEU A 99 3.16 16.87 4.32
C LEU A 99 2.95 18.38 4.46
N ALA A 100 4.02 19.14 4.70
CA ALA A 100 3.98 20.59 4.84
C ALA A 100 4.04 21.36 3.51
N ASP A 101 4.32 20.68 2.39
CA ASP A 101 4.40 21.30 1.06
C ASP A 101 3.00 21.73 0.56
N GLU A 102 2.87 22.97 0.09
CA GLU A 102 1.62 23.51 -0.48
C GLU A 102 1.16 22.75 -1.74
N LYS A 103 2.11 22.10 -2.44
CA LYS A 103 1.86 21.22 -3.58
C LYS A 103 1.49 19.79 -3.15
N SER A 104 1.33 19.52 -1.87
CA SER A 104 0.83 18.25 -1.37
C SER A 104 -0.67 18.26 -1.18
N LEU A 105 -1.34 17.31 -1.84
CA LEU A 105 -2.79 17.16 -1.85
C LEU A 105 -3.15 15.82 -1.23
N LEU A 106 -4.03 15.84 -0.24
CA LEU A 106 -4.53 14.62 0.40
C LEU A 106 -5.81 14.15 -0.30
N LEU A 107 -5.79 12.95 -0.86
CA LEU A 107 -6.97 12.30 -1.43
C LEU A 107 -7.72 11.57 -0.32
N TYR A 108 -8.54 12.31 0.43
CA TYR A 108 -9.39 11.78 1.49
C TYR A 108 -10.65 12.63 1.67
N PRO A 109 -11.84 12.02 1.86
CA PRO A 109 -13.07 12.78 2.04
C PRO A 109 -13.05 13.56 3.38
N SER A 110 -13.27 14.87 3.30
CA SER A 110 -13.40 15.74 4.47
C SER A 110 -14.41 16.85 4.22
N ALA A 111 -14.80 17.58 5.26
CA ALA A 111 -15.74 18.69 5.12
C ALA A 111 -15.19 19.85 4.27
N SER A 112 -13.85 19.94 4.15
CA SER A 112 -13.14 20.95 3.36
C SER A 112 -12.65 20.42 2.01
N SER A 113 -13.00 19.18 1.62
CA SER A 113 -12.51 18.61 0.36
C SER A 113 -13.08 19.35 -0.84
N VAL A 114 -12.22 19.66 -1.81
CA VAL A 114 -12.62 20.32 -3.06
C VAL A 114 -12.52 19.36 -4.25
N PRO A 115 -13.38 19.52 -5.29
CA PRO A 115 -13.24 18.77 -6.53
C PRO A 115 -11.87 19.01 -7.19
N LEU A 116 -11.29 17.96 -7.76
CA LEU A 116 -9.95 18.01 -8.39
C LEU A 116 -9.90 19.01 -9.55
N GLU A 117 -11.01 19.22 -10.25
CA GLU A 117 -11.13 20.17 -11.36
C GLU A 117 -10.88 21.61 -10.91
N GLN A 118 -11.30 21.97 -9.69
CA GLN A 118 -11.05 23.29 -9.12
C GLN A 118 -9.57 23.48 -8.77
N VAL A 119 -8.90 22.41 -8.35
CA VAL A 119 -7.46 22.42 -8.08
C VAL A 119 -6.67 22.62 -9.37
N ALA A 120 -6.99 21.84 -10.41
CA ALA A 120 -6.32 21.89 -11.71
C ALA A 120 -6.51 23.23 -12.43
N ALA A 121 -7.64 23.91 -12.22
CA ALA A 121 -7.89 25.23 -12.79
C ALA A 121 -7.08 26.34 -12.13
N SER A 122 -6.70 26.16 -10.85
CA SER A 122 -6.09 27.22 -10.04
C SER A 122 -4.56 27.16 -10.03
N ASP A 123 -3.98 26.00 -10.34
CA ASP A 123 -2.58 25.74 -10.02
C ASP A 123 -1.95 24.70 -10.96
N ASP A 124 -0.79 25.01 -11.55
CA ASP A 124 -0.04 24.02 -12.34
C ASP A 124 0.87 23.21 -11.41
N GLY A 125 0.92 21.90 -11.67
CA GLY A 125 1.73 20.94 -10.93
C GLY A 125 3.23 21.13 -11.17
N PRO A 126 4.09 20.23 -10.66
CA PRO A 126 3.78 18.90 -10.14
C PRO A 126 3.28 18.89 -8.69
N PHE A 127 2.36 17.97 -8.37
CA PHE A 127 1.84 17.77 -7.02
C PHE A 127 2.37 16.47 -6.38
N ASN A 128 2.38 16.44 -5.06
CA ASN A 128 2.47 15.22 -4.27
C ASN A 128 1.05 14.76 -3.94
N LEU A 129 0.61 13.65 -4.51
CA LEU A 129 -0.70 13.06 -4.19
C LEU A 129 -0.56 12.10 -3.02
N ILE A 130 -1.19 12.43 -1.91
CA ILE A 130 -1.13 11.63 -0.68
C ILE A 130 -2.39 10.78 -0.57
N LEU A 131 -2.20 9.47 -0.43
CA LEU A 131 -3.28 8.49 -0.29
C LEU A 131 -3.13 7.73 1.02
N ILE A 132 -4.26 7.38 1.63
CA ILE A 132 -4.28 6.53 2.82
C ILE A 132 -4.67 5.11 2.38
N ASP A 133 -3.74 4.16 2.51
CA ASP A 133 -3.94 2.76 2.13
C ASP A 133 -4.34 1.93 3.36
N GLY A 134 -5.62 1.52 3.37
CA GLY A 134 -6.27 0.83 4.47
C GLY A 134 -7.74 0.57 4.17
N THR A 135 -8.37 -0.31 4.94
CA THR A 135 -9.84 -0.37 4.95
C THR A 135 -10.42 0.95 5.43
N TRP A 136 -11.69 1.25 5.12
CA TRP A 136 -12.34 2.50 5.55
C TRP A 136 -12.15 2.82 7.05
N PRO A 137 -12.35 1.87 8.00
CA PRO A 137 -12.06 2.13 9.41
C PRO A 137 -10.58 2.43 9.70
N GLN A 138 -9.65 1.76 9.02
CA GLN A 138 -8.21 1.99 9.18
C GLN A 138 -7.79 3.35 8.63
N ALA A 139 -8.26 3.71 7.43
CA ALA A 139 -7.97 4.98 6.81
C ALA A 139 -8.51 6.14 7.66
N LYS A 140 -9.75 6.00 8.16
CA LYS A 140 -10.36 6.95 9.10
C LYS A 140 -9.55 7.07 10.40
N ALA A 141 -9.07 5.96 10.96
CA ALA A 141 -8.23 5.99 12.15
C ALA A 141 -6.88 6.67 11.90
N ILE A 142 -6.23 6.40 10.75
CA ILE A 142 -4.99 7.08 10.34
C ILE A 142 -5.22 8.58 10.24
N TYR A 143 -6.27 9.01 9.52
CA TYR A 143 -6.62 10.42 9.36
C TYR A 143 -6.77 11.10 10.72
N HIS A 144 -7.67 10.59 11.58
CA HIS A 144 -7.94 11.20 12.89
C HIS A 144 -6.75 11.20 13.85
N CYS A 145 -5.85 10.21 13.76
CA CYS A 145 -4.67 10.14 14.61
C CYS A 145 -3.48 10.95 14.08
N SER A 146 -3.59 11.54 12.87
CA SER A 146 -2.51 12.22 12.17
C SER A 146 -2.92 13.68 11.95
N THR A 147 -2.72 14.53 12.96
CA THR A 147 -3.19 15.93 12.95
C THR A 147 -2.64 16.74 11.77
N ALA A 148 -1.44 16.42 11.29
CA ALA A 148 -0.84 17.04 10.10
C ALA A 148 -1.70 16.86 8.83
N LEU A 149 -2.47 15.78 8.72
CA LEU A 149 -3.34 15.53 7.57
C LEU A 149 -4.57 16.44 7.55
N HIS A 150 -5.02 16.92 8.72
CA HIS A 150 -6.21 17.76 8.82
C HIS A 150 -6.00 19.16 8.23
N THR A 151 -4.76 19.65 8.24
CA THR A 151 -4.40 20.99 7.73
C THR A 151 -4.05 20.98 6.26
N MET A 152 -3.93 19.80 5.64
CA MET A 152 -3.64 19.66 4.22
C MET A 152 -4.82 20.10 3.37
N ARG A 153 -4.51 20.53 2.14
CA ARG A 153 -5.50 20.71 1.08
C ARG A 153 -5.99 19.32 0.61
N GLN A 154 -7.30 19.16 0.52
CA GLN A 154 -7.98 17.88 0.23
C GLN A 154 -9.03 18.05 -0.85
#